data_AF-A0A2G8K3Z4-F1
#
_entry.id   AF-A0A2G8K3Z4-F1
#
_cell.length_a   1.000
_cell.length_b   1.000
_cell.length_c   1.000
_cell.angle_alpha   90.00
_cell.angle_beta   90.00
_cell.angle_gamma   90.00
#
_symmetry.space_group_name_H-M   'P 1'
#
loop_
_entity.id
_entity.type
_entity.pdbx_description
1 polymer ?
#
loop_
_entity_poly.entity_id
_entity_poly.type
_entity_poly.pdbx_seq_one_letter_code
_entity_poly.pdbx_strand_id
1 'polypeptide(L)'
;MKIIKNPVSSHLPLGCKKYCTSFAAKRCVNPRELAATNKTVVVVVGAMAHGKLDLDYTEEEVAISQYPLSAALTCAKVCSGFEESWGVN
;
A
#
# COMPACT_ATOMS: atom_id res chain seq x y z
N MET A 1 -12.96 -7.90 -16.27
CA MET A 1 -12.26 -8.61 -15.18
C MET A 1 -11.69 -9.91 -15.76
N LYS A 2 -10.38 -10.16 -15.60
CA LYS A 2 -9.70 -11.35 -16.15
C LYS A 2 -8.93 -12.04 -15.03
N ILE A 3 -9.07 -13.35 -14.90
CA ILE A 3 -8.29 -14.17 -13.96
C ILE A 3 -6.87 -14.31 -14.53
N ILE A 4 -5.86 -14.02 -13.72
CA ILE A 4 -4.44 -14.12 -14.07
C ILE A 4 -3.75 -15.19 -13.21
N LYS A 5 -2.64 -15.74 -13.69
CA LYS A 5 -1.88 -16.75 -12.96
C LYS A 5 -1.09 -16.11 -11.82
N ASN A 6 -1.09 -16.76 -10.67
CA ASN A 6 -0.17 -16.45 -9.57
C ASN A 6 1.28 -16.79 -9.94
N PRO A 7 2.28 -16.12 -9.37
CA PRO A 7 2.19 -15.10 -8.31
C PRO A 7 1.92 -13.68 -8.83
N VAL A 8 1.27 -12.84 -8.01
CA VAL A 8 0.99 -11.42 -8.36
C VAL A 8 2.27 -10.64 -8.65
N SER A 9 3.38 -10.99 -8.00
CA SER A 9 4.69 -10.35 -8.15
C SER A 9 5.23 -10.39 -9.58
N SER A 10 4.84 -11.39 -10.40
CA SER A 10 5.25 -11.49 -11.81
C SER A 10 4.57 -10.48 -12.73
N HIS A 11 3.46 -9.86 -12.29
CA HIS A 11 2.71 -8.87 -13.06
C HIS A 11 3.02 -7.44 -12.65
N LEU A 12 3.80 -7.25 -11.58
CA LEU A 12 4.20 -5.93 -11.09
C LEU A 12 5.40 -5.41 -11.90
N PRO A 13 5.51 -4.08 -12.10
CA PRO A 13 6.62 -3.49 -12.82
C PRO A 13 7.96 -3.70 -12.10
N LEU A 14 9.04 -3.80 -12.87
CA LEU A 14 10.39 -3.96 -12.34
C LEU A 14 10.83 -2.69 -11.59
N GLY A 15 11.49 -2.87 -10.45
CA GLY A 15 11.99 -1.76 -9.62
C GLY A 15 10.92 -1.02 -8.82
N CYS A 16 9.71 -1.59 -8.70
CA CYS A 16 8.67 -1.04 -7.82
C CYS A 16 8.94 -1.34 -6.35
N LYS A 17 8.71 -0.34 -5.48
CA LYS A 17 8.71 -0.54 -4.03
C LYS A 17 7.37 -1.11 -3.59
N LYS A 18 7.41 -2.16 -2.76
CA LYS A 18 6.21 -2.88 -2.32
C LYS A 18 6.00 -2.67 -0.83
N TYR A 19 5.02 -1.84 -0.48
CA TYR A 19 4.66 -1.56 0.91
C TYR A 19 3.48 -2.43 1.33
N CYS A 20 3.61 -3.07 2.49
CA CYS A 20 2.52 -3.72 3.20
C CYS A 20 1.89 -2.72 4.17
N THR A 21 0.58 -2.49 4.08
CA THR A 21 -0.12 -1.68 5.09
C THR A 21 -0.51 -2.54 6.28
N SER A 22 -0.08 -2.13 7.47
CA SER A 22 -0.40 -2.83 8.71
C SER A 22 -0.53 -1.85 9.87
N PHE A 23 -1.52 -2.08 10.71
CA PHE A 23 -1.73 -1.28 11.93
C PHE A 23 -0.60 -1.48 12.96
N ALA A 24 -0.03 -2.68 13.01
CA ALA A 24 1.03 -3.03 13.96
C ALA A 24 2.43 -2.61 13.50
N ALA A 25 2.53 -1.94 12.34
CA ALA A 25 3.81 -1.48 11.81
C ALA A 25 4.43 -0.44 12.75
N LYS A 26 5.74 -0.54 12.98
CA LYS A 26 6.48 0.42 13.83
C LYS A 26 6.57 1.81 13.21
N ARG A 27 6.53 1.88 11.87
CA ARG A 27 6.71 3.12 11.10
C ARG A 27 5.35 3.64 10.65
N CYS A 28 4.89 4.73 11.26
CA CYS A 28 3.74 5.48 10.78
C CYS A 28 4.22 6.55 9.80
N VAL A 29 3.71 6.54 8.57
CA VAL A 29 4.12 7.45 7.48
C VAL A 29 2.94 8.21 6.94
N ASN A 30 3.18 9.42 6.44
CA ASN A 30 2.17 10.15 5.70
C ASN A 30 2.03 9.52 4.30
N PRO A 31 0.80 9.24 3.80
CA PRO A 31 0.57 8.77 2.44
C PRO A 31 1.27 9.59 1.34
N ARG A 32 1.47 10.90 1.54
CA ARG A 32 2.23 11.75 0.60
C ARG A 32 3.69 11.34 0.44
N GLU A 33 4.32 10.90 1.53
CA GLU A 33 5.72 10.45 1.51
C GLU A 33 5.88 9.13 0.73
N LEU A 34 4.84 8.30 0.71
CA LEU A 34 4.82 7.09 -0.11
C LEU A 34 4.82 7.43 -1.60
N ALA A 35 4.11 8.52 -1.99
CA ALA A 35 3.99 8.98 -3.37
C ALA A 35 5.18 9.82 -3.85
N ALA A 36 5.94 10.45 -2.94
CA ALA A 36 7.06 11.33 -3.24
C ALA A 36 8.25 10.65 -3.95
N THR A 37 8.23 9.32 -4.08
CA THR A 37 9.26 8.60 -4.84
C THR A 37 8.92 8.66 -6.33
N ASN A 38 9.84 9.13 -7.19
CA ASN A 38 9.72 9.11 -8.67
C ASN A 38 9.69 7.69 -9.28
N LYS A 39 9.39 6.65 -8.49
CA LYS A 39 9.35 5.24 -8.88
C LYS A 39 7.95 4.72 -8.66
N THR A 40 7.56 3.69 -9.43
CA THR A 40 6.29 3.02 -9.22
C THR A 40 6.24 2.40 -7.83
N VAL A 41 5.12 2.62 -7.14
CA VAL A 41 4.88 2.10 -5.79
C VAL A 41 3.70 1.14 -5.84
N VAL A 42 3.84 0.02 -5.14
CA VAL A 42 2.79 -0.97 -4.93
C VAL A 42 2.42 -0.96 -3.45
N VAL A 43 1.17 -0.65 -3.16
CA VAL A 43 0.62 -0.68 -1.80
C VAL A 43 -0.29 -1.88 -1.69
N VAL A 44 -0.01 -2.78 -0.74
CA VAL A 44 -0.82 -3.96 -0.49
C VAL A 44 -1.72 -3.68 0.71
N VAL A 45 -3.03 -3.66 0.44
CA VAL A 45 -4.07 -3.44 1.45
C VAL A 45 -4.80 -4.75 1.73
N GLY A 46 -4.89 -5.12 3.00
CA GLY A 46 -5.63 -6.31 3.42
C GLY A 46 -7.14 -6.10 3.36
N ALA A 47 -7.82 -6.82 2.48
CA ALA A 47 -9.29 -6.87 2.41
C ALA A 47 -9.85 -8.01 3.29
N MET A 48 -9.47 -8.03 4.57
CA MET A 48 -9.86 -9.06 5.55
C MET A 48 -10.53 -8.44 6.77
N ALA A 49 -11.44 -9.17 7.42
CA ALA A 49 -12.15 -8.70 8.61
C ALA A 49 -11.22 -8.62 9.84
N HIS A 50 -10.44 -9.67 10.07
CA HIS A 50 -9.40 -9.74 11.08
C HIS A 50 -8.23 -10.57 10.52
N GLY A 51 -7.01 -10.16 10.82
CA GLY A 51 -5.80 -10.85 10.40
C GLY A 51 -4.63 -9.90 10.29
N LYS A 52 -3.45 -10.47 9.99
CA LYS A 52 -2.24 -9.72 9.65
C LYS A 52 -1.80 -10.13 8.25
N LEU A 53 -1.38 -9.16 7.44
CA LEU A 53 -0.73 -9.45 6.18
C LEU A 53 0.68 -9.97 6.46
N ASP A 54 0.95 -11.19 6.03
CA ASP A 54 2.29 -11.77 6.01
C ASP A 54 2.56 -12.25 4.58
N LEU A 55 3.39 -11.51 3.85
CA LEU A 55 3.59 -11.67 2.42
C LEU A 55 5.07 -11.59 2.08
N ASP A 56 5.61 -12.63 1.45
CA ASP A 56 7.04 -12.74 1.13
C ASP A 56 7.52 -11.72 0.08
N TYR A 57 6.59 -11.13 -0.67
CA TYR A 57 6.92 -10.18 -1.75
C TYR A 57 6.87 -8.72 -1.30
N THR A 58 6.48 -8.42 -0.07
CA THR A 58 6.49 -7.05 0.46
C THR A 58 7.83 -6.72 1.08
N GLU A 59 8.35 -5.52 0.82
CA GLU A 59 9.68 -5.11 1.25
C GLU A 59 9.64 -4.38 2.61
N GLU A 60 8.59 -3.58 2.82
CA GLU A 60 8.46 -2.76 4.02
C GLU A 60 7.01 -2.76 4.54
N GLU A 61 6.86 -2.83 5.87
CA GLU A 61 5.57 -2.73 6.57
C GLU A 61 5.40 -1.31 7.11
N VAL A 62 4.32 -0.64 6.71
CA VAL A 62 4.04 0.76 7.09
C VAL A 62 2.61 0.91 7.62
N ALA A 63 2.46 1.79 8.61
CA ALA A 63 1.17 2.26 9.09
C ALA A 63 0.90 3.63 8.47
N ILE A 64 -0.33 3.88 8.01
CA ILE A 64 -0.76 5.21 7.55
C ILE A 64 -1.51 6.00 8.63
N SER A 65 -1.80 5.34 9.76
CA SER A 65 -2.50 5.93 10.90
C SER A 65 -2.20 5.12 12.16
N GLN A 66 -2.24 5.79 13.31
CA GLN A 66 -2.13 5.17 14.64
C GLN A 66 -3.45 4.53 15.11
N TYR A 67 -4.50 4.55 14.28
CA TYR A 67 -5.79 3.93 14.55
C TYR A 67 -6.06 2.81 13.55
N PRO A 68 -6.76 1.74 13.94
CA PRO A 68 -7.18 0.70 13.01
C PRO A 68 -8.16 1.31 12.00
N LEU A 69 -7.83 1.20 10.72
CA LEU A 69 -8.65 1.69 9.62
C LEU A 69 -9.30 0.52 8.87
N SER A 70 -10.47 0.76 8.29
CA SER A 70 -11.03 -0.16 7.31
C SER A 70 -10.16 -0.19 6.05
N ALA A 71 -10.21 -1.30 5.30
CA ALA A 71 -9.52 -1.40 4.02
C ALA A 71 -9.94 -0.27 3.06
N ALA A 72 -11.23 0.05 3.02
CA ALA A 72 -11.78 1.13 2.18
C ALA A 72 -11.20 2.51 2.57
N LEU A 73 -11.16 2.83 3.86
CA LEU A 73 -10.62 4.11 4.33
C LEU A 73 -9.10 4.18 4.13
N THR A 74 -8.41 3.04 4.24
CA THR A 74 -6.98 2.92 3.92
C THR A 74 -6.73 3.25 2.45
N CYS A 75 -7.49 2.65 1.53
CA CYS A 75 -7.40 2.95 0.10
C CYS A 75 -7.69 4.43 -0.19
N ALA A 76 -8.74 5.00 0.41
CA ALA A 76 -9.08 6.41 0.23
C ALA A 76 -7.93 7.33 0.65
N LYS A 77 -7.37 7.14 1.85
CA LYS A 77 -6.24 7.94 2.34
C LYS A 77 -4.98 7.80 1.48
N VAL A 78 -4.71 6.60 0.99
CA VAL A 78 -3.58 6.35 0.09
C VAL A 78 -3.81 7.09 -1.22
N CYS A 79 -4.96 6.93 -1.87
CA CYS A 79 -5.27 7.64 -3.12
C CYS A 79 -5.17 9.16 -2.95
N SER A 80 -5.78 9.73 -1.91
CA SER A 80 -5.72 11.19 -1.66
C SER A 80 -4.29 11.68 -1.42
N GLY A 81 -3.44 10.91 -0.72
CA GLY A 81 -2.04 11.28 -0.55
C GLY A 81 -1.24 11.26 -1.85
N PHE A 82 -1.56 10.33 -2.76
CA PHE A 82 -0.96 10.25 -4.09
C PHE A 82 -1.45 11.37 -5.00
N GLU A 83 -2.75 11.66 -4.99
CA GLU A 83 -3.39 12.79 -5.68
C GLU A 83 -2.68 14.11 -5.34
N GLU A 84 -2.55 14.41 -4.04
CA GLU A 84 -1.88 15.62 -3.55
C GLU A 84 -0.39 15.67 -3.94
N SER A 85 0.32 14.53 -3.89
CA SER A 85 1.74 14.49 -4.27
C SER A 85 1.98 14.63 -5.77
N TRP A 86 1.02 14.23 -6.61
CA TRP A 86 1.11 14.34 -8.06
C TRP A 86 0.45 15.60 -8.61
N GLY A 87 -0.14 16.44 -7.74
CA GLY A 87 -0.83 17.66 -8.14
C GLY A 87 -2.12 17.37 -8.91
N VAL A 88 -2.72 16.20 -8.69
CA VAL A 88 -4.02 15.82 -9.25
C VAL A 88 -5.07 16.15 -8.18
N ASN A 89 -5.89 17.16 -8.43
CA ASN A 89 -6.91 17.65 -7.49
C ASN A 89 -8.22 17.88 -8.23
#